data_AF-B9TKS4-F1
#
_entry.id   AF-B9TKS4-F1
#
_cell.length_a   1.000
_cell.length_b   1.000
_cell.length_c   1.000
_cell.angle_alpha   90.00
_cell.angle_beta   90.00
_cell.angle_gamma   90.00
#
_symmetry.space_group_name_H-M   'P 1'
#
loop_
_entity.id
_entity.type
_entity.pdbx_description
1 polymer ?
#
loop_
_entity_poly.entity_id
_entity_poly.type
_entity_poly.pdbx_seq_one_letter_code
_entity_poly.pdbx_strand_id
1 'polypeptide(L)'
;MGDQQEGSRQPKAKRGFAAMDEATQRAIASKGGQAAHQKGTAHEFDSEEARRAGQKGGEAVSRNREHMAEIGRKGGESRQSTRGNRQAADKEENN
;
A
#
# COMPACT_ATOMS: atom_id res chain seq x y z
N MET A 1 2.71 56.06 0.10
CA MET A 1 2.37 55.08 1.15
C MET A 1 1.62 53.95 0.44
N GLY A 2 2.10 52.72 0.28
CA GLY A 2 3.33 52.03 0.62
C GLY A 2 3.26 50.65 -0.04
N ASP A 3 4.43 50.13 -0.43
CA ASP A 3 4.77 48.77 -0.89
C ASP A 3 3.73 47.66 -0.65
N GLN A 4 3.33 46.98 -1.74
CA GLN A 4 2.81 45.61 -1.68
C GLN A 4 3.94 44.67 -2.13
N GLN A 5 4.64 44.10 -1.14
CA GLN A 5 5.59 43.01 -1.37
C GLN A 5 4.80 41.71 -1.62
N GLU A 6 4.73 41.28 -2.88
CA GLU A 6 4.41 39.89 -3.23
C GLU A 6 5.50 38.98 -2.66
N GLY A 7 5.25 38.45 -1.47
CA GLY A 7 6.06 37.41 -0.86
C GLY A 7 5.98 36.14 -1.70
N SER A 8 6.96 35.96 -2.59
CA SER A 8 7.24 34.70 -3.27
C SER A 8 7.35 33.59 -2.23
N ARG A 9 6.31 32.75 -2.11
CA ARG A 9 6.39 31.50 -1.34
C ARG A 9 7.29 30.55 -2.11
N GLN A 10 8.60 30.70 -1.95
CA GLN A 10 9.55 29.74 -2.45
C GLN A 10 9.19 28.34 -1.93
N PRO A 11 9.10 27.32 -2.80
CA PRO A 11 8.85 25.96 -2.35
C PRO A 11 9.97 25.60 -1.38
N LYS A 12 9.60 25.28 -0.12
CA LYS A 12 10.57 24.81 0.87
C LYS A 12 11.33 23.64 0.26
N ALA A 13 12.64 23.82 0.08
CA ALA A 13 13.50 22.77 -0.43
C ALA A 13 13.27 21.48 0.40
N LYS A 14 13.09 20.35 -0.30
CA LYS A 14 13.01 19.04 0.35
C LYS A 14 14.30 18.86 1.15
N ARG A 15 14.18 18.46 2.42
CA ARG A 15 15.30 18.25 3.36
C ARG A 15 15.17 16.89 4.02
N GLY A 16 16.28 16.34 4.49
CA GLY A 16 16.32 15.05 5.18
C GLY A 16 15.86 13.89 4.29
N PHE A 17 15.06 12.98 4.83
CA PHE A 17 14.56 11.80 4.12
C PHE A 17 13.82 12.11 2.81
N ALA A 18 13.12 13.25 2.74
CA ALA A 18 12.38 13.65 1.55
C ALA A 18 13.28 14.20 0.42
N ALA A 19 14.55 14.48 0.71
CA ALA A 19 15.55 14.92 -0.27
C ALA A 19 16.37 13.76 -0.85
N MET A 20 16.25 12.56 -0.28
CA MET A 20 16.95 11.36 -0.75
C MET A 20 16.29 10.77 -1.98
N ASP A 21 17.06 9.96 -2.71
CA ASP A 21 16.53 9.10 -3.77
C ASP A 21 15.54 8.05 -3.21
N GLU A 22 14.52 7.71 -4.00
CA GLU A 22 13.42 6.84 -3.58
C GLU A 22 13.90 5.44 -3.21
N ALA A 23 14.90 4.90 -3.93
CA ALA A 23 15.47 3.59 -3.60
C ALA A 23 16.18 3.63 -2.24
N THR A 24 16.86 4.73 -1.96
CA THR A 24 17.55 4.95 -0.68
C THR A 24 16.56 5.11 0.47
N GLN A 25 15.49 5.89 0.27
CA GLN A 25 14.44 6.06 1.26
C GLN A 25 13.75 4.73 1.60
N ARG A 26 13.44 3.93 0.57
CA ARG A 26 12.84 2.60 0.74
C ARG A 26 13.76 1.63 1.48
N ALA A 27 15.05 1.63 1.16
CA ALA A 27 16.03 0.80 1.85
C ALA A 27 16.16 1.16 3.33
N ILE A 28 16.18 2.47 3.67
CA ILE A 28 16.25 2.91 5.07
C ILE A 28 14.95 2.58 5.81
N ALA A 29 13.78 2.79 5.19
CA ALA A 29 12.50 2.41 5.78
C ALA A 29 12.41 0.90 6.05
N SER A 30 12.84 0.08 5.07
CA SER A 30 12.89 -1.38 5.20
C SER A 30 13.81 -1.81 6.34
N LYS A 31 15.02 -1.25 6.42
CA LYS A 31 15.98 -1.53 7.50
C LYS A 31 15.48 -1.06 8.85
N GLY A 32 14.80 0.09 8.91
CA GLY A 32 14.19 0.62 10.13
C GLY A 32 13.09 -0.29 10.68
N GLY A 33 12.23 -0.82 9.81
CA GLY A 33 11.22 -1.81 10.20
C GLY A 33 11.86 -3.10 10.72
N GLN A 34 12.83 -3.65 9.99
CA GLN A 34 13.56 -4.85 10.43
C GLN A 34 14.30 -4.64 11.76
N ALA A 35 14.94 -3.49 11.95
CA ALA A 35 15.66 -3.17 13.18
C ALA A 35 14.70 -2.98 14.37
N ALA A 36 13.53 -2.38 14.16
CA ALA A 36 12.50 -2.22 15.20
C ALA A 36 11.95 -3.58 15.65
N HIS A 37 11.77 -4.51 14.70
CA HIS A 37 11.41 -5.90 15.01
C HIS A 37 12.54 -6.63 15.75
N GLN A 38 13.79 -6.55 15.26
CA GLN A 38 14.93 -7.23 15.89
C GLN A 38 15.26 -6.70 17.30
N LYS A 39 15.02 -5.41 17.57
CA LYS A 39 15.31 -4.79 18.87
C LYS A 39 14.22 -4.99 19.93
N GLY A 40 13.11 -5.66 19.60
CA GLY A 40 12.02 -5.95 20.54
C GLY A 40 11.30 -4.71 21.10
N THR A 41 11.56 -3.52 20.53
CA THR A 41 10.83 -2.28 20.86
C THR A 41 9.46 -2.21 20.18
N ALA A 42 9.28 -2.97 19.10
CA ALA A 42 7.97 -3.36 18.61
C ALA A 42 7.63 -4.73 19.23
N HIS A 43 6.37 -4.95 19.62
CA HIS A 43 5.90 -6.30 19.96
C HIS A 43 6.36 -7.25 18.85
N GLU A 44 6.94 -8.40 19.21
CA GLU A 44 7.26 -9.41 18.20
C GLU A 44 6.00 -9.66 17.38
N PHE A 45 6.13 -9.68 16.05
CA PHE A 45 5.02 -9.97 15.16
C PHE A 45 4.72 -11.46 15.26
N ASP A 46 4.25 -11.89 16.43
CA ASP A 46 3.87 -13.25 16.70
C ASP A 46 2.73 -13.58 15.73
N SER A 47 2.82 -14.77 15.12
CA SER A 47 1.85 -15.21 14.13
C SER A 47 0.42 -15.23 14.72
N GLU A 48 0.27 -15.44 16.03
CA GLU A 48 -1.00 -15.34 16.75
C GLU A 48 -1.48 -13.89 16.86
N GLU A 49 -0.60 -12.92 17.12
CA GLU A 49 -0.99 -11.50 17.22
C GLU A 49 -1.39 -10.95 15.85
N ALA A 50 -0.62 -11.27 14.81
CA ALA A 50 -0.97 -10.93 13.43
C ALA A 50 -2.32 -11.56 13.03
N ARG A 51 -2.56 -12.82 13.43
CA ARG A 51 -3.85 -13.51 13.20
C ARG A 51 -4.99 -12.83 13.94
N ARG A 52 -4.82 -12.48 15.22
CA ARG A 52 -5.84 -11.78 16.03
C ARG A 52 -6.14 -10.39 15.47
N ALA A 53 -5.12 -9.63 15.08
CA ALA A 53 -5.29 -8.33 14.45
C ALA A 53 -6.03 -8.44 13.11
N GLY A 54 -5.66 -9.42 12.28
CA GLY A 54 -6.34 -9.74 11.03
C GLY A 54 -7.80 -10.15 11.25
N GLN A 55 -8.07 -10.99 12.25
CA GLN A 55 -9.43 -11.40 12.62
C GLN A 55 -10.27 -10.21 13.07
N LYS A 56 -9.75 -9.37 13.99
CA LYS A 56 -10.45 -8.17 14.47
C LYS A 56 -10.72 -7.16 13.36
N GLY A 57 -9.75 -6.97 12.46
CA GLY A 57 -9.93 -6.14 11.27
C GLY A 57 -10.99 -6.71 10.33
N GLY A 58 -10.94 -8.02 10.07
CA GLY A 58 -11.94 -8.73 9.27
C GLY A 58 -13.35 -8.63 9.85
N GLU A 59 -13.51 -8.78 11.16
CA GLU A 59 -14.78 -8.61 11.89
C GLU A 59 -15.33 -7.17 11.81
N ALA A 60 -14.46 -6.16 11.80
CA ALA A 60 -14.89 -4.77 11.69
C ALA A 60 -15.45 -4.47 10.29
N VAL A 61 -14.78 -4.95 9.23
CA VAL A 61 -15.19 -4.67 7.84
C VAL A 61 -16.34 -5.60 7.41
N SER A 62 -16.41 -6.84 7.91
CA SER A 62 -17.42 -7.84 7.50
C SER A 62 -18.85 -7.50 7.93
N ARG A 63 -19.03 -6.52 8.83
CA ARG A 63 -20.34 -5.99 9.22
C ARG A 63 -21.09 -5.38 8.05
N ASN A 64 -20.39 -4.85 7.04
CA ASN A 64 -21.00 -4.35 5.81
C ASN A 64 -20.99 -5.43 4.72
N ARG A 65 -22.05 -6.25 4.72
CA ARG A 65 -22.20 -7.36 3.78
C ARG A 65 -22.27 -6.90 2.32
N GLU A 66 -22.94 -5.78 2.05
CA GLU A 66 -23.09 -5.24 0.69
C GLU A 66 -21.74 -4.80 0.11
N HIS A 67 -20.95 -4.09 0.90
CA HIS A 67 -19.59 -3.68 0.54
C HIS A 67 -18.67 -4.88 0.29
N MET A 68 -18.77 -5.93 1.12
CA MET A 68 -18.00 -7.16 0.91
C MET A 68 -18.39 -7.91 -0.36
N ALA A 69 -19.69 -7.96 -0.67
CA ALA A 69 -20.17 -8.56 -1.92
C ALA A 69 -19.66 -7.78 -3.15
N GLU A 70 -19.61 -6.45 -3.08
CA GLU A 70 -19.05 -5.61 -4.13
C GLU A 70 -17.56 -5.84 -4.33
N ILE A 71 -16.76 -5.85 -3.26
CA ILE A 71 -15.33 -6.17 -3.32
C ILE A 71 -15.11 -7.57 -3.91
N GLY A 72 -15.87 -8.57 -3.44
CA GLY A 72 -15.77 -9.94 -3.93
C GLY A 72 -16.09 -10.07 -5.43
N ARG A 73 -17.16 -9.41 -5.88
CA ARG A 73 -17.54 -9.34 -7.30
C ARG A 73 -16.45 -8.69 -8.15
N LYS A 74 -15.95 -7.51 -7.76
CA LYS A 74 -14.87 -6.80 -8.47
C LYS A 74 -13.59 -7.64 -8.53
N GLY A 75 -13.26 -8.35 -7.46
CA GLY A 75 -12.15 -9.30 -7.41
C GLY A 75 -12.34 -10.49 -8.35
N GLY A 76 -13.56 -11.04 -8.42
CA GLY A 76 -13.92 -12.12 -9.36
C GLY A 76 -13.82 -11.68 -10.82
N GLU A 77 -14.39 -10.52 -11.15
CA GLU A 77 -14.34 -9.92 -12.49
C GLU A 77 -12.91 -9.68 -12.96
N SER A 78 -12.04 -9.16 -12.09
CA SER A 78 -10.61 -8.92 -12.39
C SER A 78 -9.85 -10.23 -12.70
N ARG A 79 -10.23 -11.34 -12.05
CA ARG A 79 -9.62 -12.66 -12.31
C ARG A 79 -10.17 -13.27 -13.59
N GLN A 80 -11.44 -13.01 -13.90
CA GLN A 80 -12.08 -13.50 -15.12
C GLN A 80 -11.58 -12.76 -16.35
N SER A 81 -11.39 -11.45 -16.29
CA SER A 81 -10.77 -10.68 -17.39
C SER A 81 -9.32 -11.11 -17.62
N THR A 82 -8.54 -11.36 -16.57
CA THR A 82 -7.17 -11.88 -16.69
C THR A 82 -7.14 -13.28 -17.32
N ARG A 83 -8.07 -14.16 -16.96
CA ARG A 83 -8.18 -15.53 -17.52
C ARG A 83 -8.72 -15.53 -18.95
N GLY A 84 -9.70 -14.70 -19.25
CA GLY A 84 -10.24 -14.52 -20.61
C GLY A 84 -9.19 -13.97 -21.56
N ASN A 85 -8.35 -13.03 -21.10
CA ASN A 85 -7.25 -12.50 -21.91
C ASN A 85 -6.14 -13.53 -22.15
N ARG A 86 -5.85 -14.41 -21.18
CA ARG A 86 -4.91 -15.53 -21.37
C ARG A 86 -5.46 -16.57 -22.34
N GLN A 87 -6.72 -16.99 -22.18
CA GLN A 87 -7.37 -17.97 -23.05
C GLN A 87 -7.59 -17.47 -24.48
N ALA A 88 -7.69 -16.15 -24.69
CA ALA A 88 -7.72 -15.55 -26.02
C ALA A 88 -6.33 -15.58 -26.68
N ALA A 89 -5.27 -15.28 -25.94
CA ALA A 89 -3.89 -15.36 -26.43
C ALA A 89 -3.48 -16.79 -26.81
N ASP A 90 -3.88 -17.79 -26.00
CA ASP A 90 -3.57 -19.21 -26.28
C ASP A 90 -4.30 -19.77 -27.53
N LYS A 91 -5.35 -19.10 -28.01
CA LYS A 91 -6.11 -19.50 -29.21
C LYS A 91 -5.58 -18.90 -30.52
N GLU A 92 -4.83 -17.80 -30.46
CA GLU A 92 -4.25 -17.15 -31.64
C GLU A 92 -2.90 -17.77 -32.07
N GLU A 93 -2.25 -18.56 -31.21
CA GLU A 93 -0.96 -19.20 -31.50
C GLU A 93 -1.10 -20.59 -32.19
N ASN A 94 -2.31 -21.18 -32.21
CA ASN A 94 -2.58 -22.50 -32.77
C ASN A 94 -3.54 -22.45 -33.98
N ASN A 95 -3.33 -21.49 -34.89
CA ASN A 95 -3.92 -21.50 -36.23
C ASN A 95 -2.97 -20.93 -37.28
#